data_AF-X1DS04-F1
#
_entry.id   AF-X1DS04-F1
#
_cell.length_a   1.000
_cell.length_b   1.000
_cell.length_c   1.000
_cell.angle_alpha   90.00
_cell.angle_beta   90.00
_cell.angle_gamma   90.00
#
_symmetry.space_group_name_H-M   'P 1'
#
loop_
_entity.id
_entity.type
_entity.pdbx_description
1 polymer ?
#
loop_
_entity_poly.entity_id
_entity_poly.type
_entity_poly.pdbx_seq_one_letter_code
_entity_poly.pdbx_strand_id
1 'polypeptide(L)'
;MKKLNKLKKYYFAPICGIYFLFDYNNKLIYIGKSINIHNRIRRHEIKSINYYSIIEFQECDLEKMEKYYIDKYNPKYNKHHKNKFRDLGILNKYIQESGLRKNWIAEQLDIPQSTLSHYQNGTRTMPALINNRIIKLISR
;
A
#
# COMPACT_ATOMS: atom_id res chain seq x y z
N MET A 1 41.43 29.96 8.14
CA MET A 1 40.27 29.05 8.21
C MET A 1 39.35 29.48 9.36
N LYS A 2 38.12 29.94 9.09
CA LYS A 2 37.13 30.21 10.15
C LYS A 2 36.66 28.86 10.74
N LYS A 3 36.73 28.72 12.08
CA LYS A 3 36.32 27.50 12.81
C LYS A 3 34.85 27.17 12.50
N LEU A 4 34.61 26.04 11.85
CA LEU A 4 33.27 25.47 11.56
C LEU A 4 32.43 25.22 12.83
N ASN A 5 33.06 25.22 14.01
CA ASN A 5 32.47 24.89 15.31
C ASN A 5 31.47 25.93 15.85
N LYS A 6 31.14 26.98 15.08
CA LYS A 6 30.13 28.01 15.44
C LYS A 6 28.84 27.95 14.61
N LEU A 7 28.70 26.99 13.70
CA LEU A 7 27.46 26.86 12.93
C LEU A 7 26.37 26.22 13.79
N LYS A 8 25.23 26.91 13.96
CA LYS A 8 24.03 26.31 14.56
C LYS A 8 23.60 25.10 13.74
N LYS A 9 23.46 23.95 14.40
CA LYS A 9 22.92 22.74 13.79
C LYS A 9 21.41 22.88 13.70
N TYR A 10 20.90 23.17 12.50
CA TYR A 10 19.47 23.14 12.24
C TYR A 10 19.06 21.71 11.89
N TYR A 11 18.14 21.16 12.68
CA TYR A 11 17.47 19.91 12.35
C TYR A 11 16.28 20.26 11.47
N PHE A 12 16.29 19.82 10.21
CA PHE A 12 15.08 19.83 9.40
C PHE A 12 14.10 18.84 10.03
N ALA A 13 12.96 19.34 10.50
CA ALA A 13 11.88 18.48 10.94
C ALA A 13 11.43 17.61 9.75
N PRO A 14 11.29 16.29 9.92
CA PRO A 14 10.79 15.44 8.85
C PRO A 14 9.34 15.82 8.53
N ILE A 15 9.04 15.98 7.24
CA ILE A 15 7.67 16.24 6.80
C ILE A 15 6.88 14.93 6.77
N CYS A 16 5.77 14.91 7.52
CA CYS A 16 4.81 13.81 7.57
C CYS A 16 3.59 14.15 6.70
N GLY A 17 3.22 13.25 5.78
CA GLY A 17 2.09 13.51 4.90
C GLY A 17 1.99 12.62 3.66
N ILE A 18 1.25 13.13 2.68
CA ILE A 18 1.05 12.54 1.35
C ILE A 18 1.91 13.30 0.34
N TYR A 19 2.64 12.57 -0.49
CA TYR A 19 3.39 13.12 -1.61
C TYR A 19 2.82 12.65 -2.95
N PHE A 20 2.86 13.55 -3.92
CA PHE A 20 2.38 13.36 -5.29
C PHE A 20 3.58 13.48 -6.22
N LEU A 21 3.79 12.51 -7.11
CA LEU A 21 4.90 12.50 -8.06
C LEU A 21 4.39 12.72 -9.47
N PHE A 22 5.03 13.64 -10.18
CA PHE A 22 4.66 14.04 -11.54
C PHE A 22 5.77 13.71 -12.52
N ASP A 23 5.38 13.31 -13.73
CA ASP A 23 6.34 13.11 -14.83
C ASP A 23 6.73 14.44 -15.52
N TYR A 24 7.57 14.33 -16.54
CA TYR A 24 8.04 15.46 -17.34
C TYR A 24 6.92 16.18 -18.11
N ASN A 25 5.77 15.54 -18.31
CA ASN A 25 4.58 16.13 -18.95
C ASN A 25 3.59 16.69 -17.91
N ASN A 26 4.02 16.87 -16.65
CA ASN A 26 3.18 17.27 -15.52
C ASN A 26 2.02 16.31 -15.22
N LYS A 27 2.11 15.04 -15.64
CA LYS A 27 1.09 14.04 -15.33
C LYS A 27 1.35 13.46 -13.95
N LEU A 28 0.32 13.38 -13.12
CA LEU A 28 0.38 12.67 -11.84
C LEU A 28 0.55 11.16 -12.09
N ILE A 29 1.69 10.62 -11.69
CA ILE A 29 2.07 9.24 -11.97
C ILE A 29 2.10 8.34 -10.73
N TYR A 30 2.25 8.92 -9.54
CA TYR A 30 2.28 8.18 -8.27
C TYR A 30 1.87 9.06 -7.08
N ILE A 31 1.23 8.45 -6.09
CA ILE A 31 0.88 9.01 -4.79
C ILE A 31 1.40 8.07 -3.72
N GLY A 32 2.00 8.59 -2.65
CA GLY A 32 2.34 7.77 -1.50
C GLY A 32 2.33 8.55 -0.19
N LYS A 33 2.47 7.82 0.92
CA LYS A 33 2.60 8.41 2.27
C LYS A 33 3.98 8.23 2.88
N SER A 34 4.35 9.12 3.81
CA SER A 34 5.50 8.91 4.69
C SER A 34 5.46 9.84 5.90
N ILE A 35 6.01 9.37 7.03
CA ILE A 35 6.39 10.22 8.18
C ILE A 35 7.67 11.04 7.92
N ASN A 36 8.41 10.71 6.86
CA ASN A 36 9.60 11.45 6.42
C ASN A 36 9.67 11.45 4.89
N ILE A 37 8.92 12.37 4.29
CA ILE A 37 8.76 12.47 2.84
C ILE A 37 10.10 12.74 2.15
N HIS A 38 10.97 13.59 2.70
CA HIS A 38 12.27 13.87 2.10
C HIS A 38 13.12 12.61 1.91
N ASN A 39 13.20 11.77 2.95
CA ASN A 39 13.93 10.51 2.86
C ASN A 39 13.23 9.51 1.92
N ARG A 40 11.88 9.54 1.86
CA ARG A 40 11.11 8.69 0.96
C ARG A 40 11.31 9.06 -0.51
N ILE A 41 11.26 10.34 -0.85
CA ILE A 41 11.49 10.87 -2.21
C ILE A 41 12.89 10.52 -2.68
N ARG A 42 13.92 10.69 -1.84
CA ARG A 42 15.30 10.34 -2.18
C ARG A 42 15.50 8.87 -2.57
N ARG A 43 14.66 7.97 -2.04
CA ARG A 43 14.72 6.53 -2.31
C ARG A 43 13.91 6.10 -3.54
N HIS A 44 13.19 7.00 -4.20
CA HIS A 44 12.47 6.65 -5.42
C HIS A 44 13.44 6.53 -6.59
N GLU A 45 13.49 5.35 -7.20
CA GLU A 45 14.30 5.06 -8.40
C GLU A 45 13.54 5.34 -9.71
N ILE A 46 12.38 5.99 -9.63
CA ILE A 46 11.54 6.27 -10.81
C ILE A 46 12.24 7.36 -11.63
N LYS A 47 12.94 6.95 -12.69
CA LYS A 47 13.71 7.82 -13.59
C LYS A 47 12.90 8.94 -14.26
N SER A 48 11.58 8.86 -14.26
CA SER A 48 10.70 9.80 -14.93
C SER A 48 10.09 10.87 -14.02
N ILE A 49 10.48 10.99 -12.74
CA ILE A 49 9.95 12.03 -11.84
C ILE A 49 10.61 13.37 -12.18
N ASN A 50 9.81 14.41 -12.41
CA ASN A 50 10.29 15.78 -12.61
C ASN A 50 9.96 16.66 -11.40
N TYR A 51 8.75 16.54 -10.86
CA TYR A 51 8.28 17.35 -9.73
C TYR A 51 7.53 16.50 -8.71
N TYR A 52 7.47 17.01 -7.49
CA TYR A 52 6.60 16.48 -6.47
C TYR A 52 5.88 17.60 -5.71
N SER A 53 4.69 17.29 -5.20
CA SER A 53 3.98 18.14 -4.24
C SER A 53 3.69 17.37 -2.96
N ILE A 54 3.47 18.09 -1.86
CA ILE A 54 3.27 17.53 -0.54
C ILE A 54 2.05 18.17 0.11
N ILE A 55 1.27 17.36 0.80
CA ILE A 55 0.25 17.81 1.76
C ILE A 55 0.56 17.15 3.10
N GLU A 56 0.73 17.96 4.14
CA GLU A 56 1.04 17.51 5.49
C GLU A 56 -0.19 16.90 6.17
N PHE A 57 0.04 15.81 6.91
CA PHE A 57 -0.98 15.12 7.70
C PHE A 57 -0.37 14.54 8.96
N GLN A 58 -1.21 14.32 9.97
CA GLN A 58 -0.84 13.50 11.13
C GLN A 58 -0.65 12.05 10.70
N GLU A 59 0.22 11.32 11.41
CA GLU A 59 0.55 9.93 11.09
C GLU A 59 -0.69 9.01 11.06
N CYS A 60 -1.63 9.23 12.00
CA CYS A 60 -2.87 8.46 12.11
C CYS A 60 -3.80 8.60 10.89
N ASP A 61 -3.69 9.69 10.13
CA ASP A 61 -4.53 9.95 8.95
C ASP A 61 -3.93 9.43 7.65
N LEU A 62 -2.64 9.07 7.64
CA LEU A 62 -1.91 8.80 6.40
C LEU A 62 -2.51 7.66 5.57
N GLU A 63 -2.99 6.59 6.20
CA GLU A 63 -3.58 5.46 5.48
C GLU A 63 -4.87 5.84 4.76
N LYS A 64 -5.74 6.56 5.48
CA LYS A 64 -7.03 7.03 4.98
C LYS A 64 -6.82 8.02 3.83
N MET A 65 -5.90 8.97 4.00
CA MET A 65 -5.64 10.01 3.01
C MET A 65 -4.93 9.49 1.76
N GLU A 66 -3.96 8.58 1.91
CA GLU A 66 -3.32 7.91 0.78
C GLU A 66 -4.37 7.17 -0.06
N LYS A 67 -5.24 6.38 0.58
CA LYS A 67 -6.31 5.68 -0.10
C LYS A 67 -7.26 6.65 -0.81
N TYR A 68 -7.73 7.68 -0.13
CA TYR A 68 -8.62 8.69 -0.70
C TYR A 68 -8.04 9.31 -1.99
N TYR A 69 -6.78 9.74 -1.96
CA TYR A 69 -6.15 10.37 -3.11
C TYR A 69 -5.84 9.39 -4.24
N ILE A 70 -5.43 8.15 -3.93
CA ILE A 70 -5.25 7.11 -4.96
C ILE A 70 -6.57 6.79 -5.64
N ASP A 71 -7.66 6.61 -4.89
CA ASP A 71 -8.97 6.31 -5.44
C ASP A 71 -9.48 7.50 -6.29
N LYS A 72 -9.24 8.74 -5.84
CA LYS A 72 -9.64 9.96 -6.55
C LYS A 72 -8.92 10.16 -7.88
N TYR A 73 -7.62 9.91 -7.93
CA TYR A 73 -6.79 10.27 -9.09
C TYR A 73 -6.31 9.08 -9.94
N ASN A 74 -6.41 7.86 -9.41
CA ASN A 74 -6.03 6.61 -10.06
C ASN A 74 -4.70 6.66 -10.86
N PRO A 75 -3.59 7.10 -10.23
CA PRO A 75 -2.32 7.30 -10.94
C PRO A 75 -1.69 5.99 -11.41
N LYS A 76 -1.02 6.05 -12.57
CA LYS A 76 -0.51 4.87 -13.32
C LYS A 76 0.37 3.92 -12.50
N TYR A 77 1.25 4.45 -11.64
CA TYR A 77 2.21 3.64 -10.88
C TYR A 77 1.77 3.32 -9.45
N ASN A 78 0.61 3.81 -9.01
CA ASN A 78 -0.03 3.19 -7.87
C ASN A 78 -0.55 1.85 -8.34
N LYS A 79 0.30 0.84 -8.19
CA LYS A 79 -0.14 -0.55 -8.30
C LYS A 79 -1.30 -0.67 -7.32
N HIS A 80 -2.50 -0.78 -7.86
CA HIS A 80 -3.52 -1.55 -7.18
C HIS A 80 -2.85 -2.89 -6.99
N HIS A 81 -2.41 -3.19 -5.76
CA HIS A 81 -2.42 -4.57 -5.35
C HIS A 81 -3.88 -4.97 -5.55
N LYS A 82 -4.18 -5.48 -6.76
CA LYS A 82 -5.36 -6.27 -7.01
C LYS A 82 -5.17 -7.40 -6.03
N ASN A 83 -5.69 -7.22 -4.82
CA ASN A 83 -6.05 -8.34 -3.99
C ASN A 83 -6.95 -9.12 -4.93
N LYS A 84 -6.43 -10.20 -5.53
CA LYS A 84 -7.20 -11.05 -6.44
C LYS A 84 -8.52 -11.47 -5.78
N PHE A 85 -8.56 -11.43 -4.44
CA PHE A 85 -9.71 -11.74 -3.60
C PHE A 85 -10.37 -10.52 -2.94
N ARG A 86 -10.15 -9.28 -3.41
CA ARG A 86 -10.93 -8.12 -2.92
C ARG A 86 -12.39 -8.23 -3.33
N ASP A 87 -12.65 -8.85 -4.47
CA ASP A 87 -13.99 -9.27 -4.85
C ASP A 87 -14.28 -10.60 -4.16
N LEU A 88 -15.16 -10.54 -3.16
CA LEU A 88 -15.63 -11.67 -2.36
C LEU A 88 -16.09 -12.86 -3.22
N GLY A 89 -16.64 -12.57 -4.41
CA GLY A 89 -17.04 -13.57 -5.40
C GLY A 89 -15.87 -14.34 -6.02
N ILE A 90 -14.68 -13.75 -6.12
CA ILE A 90 -13.52 -14.38 -6.75
C ILE A 90 -12.94 -15.47 -5.83
N LEU A 91 -12.83 -15.24 -4.52
CA LEU A 91 -12.32 -16.25 -3.59
C LEU A 91 -13.21 -17.49 -3.53
N ASN A 92 -14.53 -17.29 -3.47
CA ASN A 92 -15.49 -18.39 -3.46
C ASN A 92 -15.44 -19.19 -4.76
N LYS A 93 -15.36 -18.50 -5.90
CA LYS A 93 -15.18 -19.13 -7.23
C LYS A 93 -13.91 -19.99 -7.27
N TYR A 94 -12.79 -19.46 -6.81
CA TYR A 94 -11.52 -20.21 -6.81
C TYR A 94 -11.49 -21.41 -5.87
N ILE A 95 -12.12 -21.30 -4.69
CA ILE A 95 -12.23 -22.45 -3.76
C ILE A 95 -13.12 -23.54 -4.39
N GLN A 96 -14.20 -23.16 -5.07
CA GLN A 96 -15.05 -24.10 -5.81
C GLN A 96 -14.30 -24.76 -6.98
N GLU A 97 -13.59 -23.98 -7.80
CA GLU A 97 -12.86 -24.48 -8.97
C GLU A 97 -11.65 -25.35 -8.61
N SER A 98 -10.96 -25.06 -7.49
CA SER A 98 -9.82 -25.85 -7.04
C SER A 98 -10.20 -27.16 -6.33
N GLY A 99 -11.47 -27.35 -5.97
CA GLY A 99 -11.94 -28.51 -5.20
C GLY A 99 -11.38 -28.58 -3.77
N LEU A 100 -10.69 -27.53 -3.32
CA LEU A 100 -10.03 -27.50 -2.02
C LEU A 100 -11.06 -27.31 -0.90
N ARG A 101 -10.94 -28.13 0.15
CA ARG A 101 -11.80 -28.00 1.33
C ARG A 101 -11.45 -26.72 2.10
N LYS A 102 -12.48 -25.97 2.49
CA LYS A 102 -12.35 -24.72 3.26
C LYS A 102 -11.55 -24.90 4.56
N ASN A 103 -11.71 -26.04 5.24
CA ASN A 103 -10.99 -26.35 6.49
C ASN A 103 -9.49 -26.50 6.23
N TRP A 104 -9.13 -27.21 5.15
CA TRP A 104 -7.74 -27.38 4.75
C TRP A 104 -7.08 -26.03 4.43
N ILE A 105 -7.77 -25.13 3.73
CA ILE A 105 -7.25 -23.78 3.46
C ILE A 105 -7.03 -23.01 4.77
N ALA A 106 -7.98 -23.07 5.71
CA ALA A 106 -7.86 -22.41 7.00
C ALA A 106 -6.66 -22.93 7.80
N GLU A 107 -6.44 -24.25 7.82
CA GLU A 107 -5.28 -24.91 8.43
C GLU A 107 -3.97 -24.45 7.76
N GLN A 108 -3.89 -24.44 6.43
CA GLN A 108 -2.69 -23.98 5.69
C GLN A 108 -2.36 -22.51 5.93
N LEU A 109 -3.33 -21.72 6.35
CA LEU A 109 -3.18 -20.29 6.65
C LEU A 109 -2.92 -20.02 8.13
N ASP A 110 -3.04 -21.03 8.99
CA ASP A 110 -3.00 -20.91 10.44
C ASP A 110 -4.05 -19.88 10.96
N ILE A 111 -5.29 -20.01 10.48
CA ILE A 111 -6.40 -19.17 10.91
C ILE A 111 -7.64 -20.02 11.22
N PRO A 112 -8.54 -19.56 12.12
CA PRO A 112 -9.82 -20.19 12.31
C PRO A 112 -10.66 -20.20 11.02
N GLN A 113 -11.42 -21.27 10.80
CA GLN A 113 -12.35 -21.36 9.67
C GLN A 113 -13.41 -20.25 9.70
N SER A 114 -13.81 -19.80 10.88
CA SER A 114 -14.68 -18.63 11.06
C SER A 114 -14.05 -17.36 10.49
N THR A 115 -12.76 -17.13 10.73
CA THR A 115 -12.00 -16.00 10.18
C THR A 115 -11.98 -16.05 8.65
N LEU A 116 -11.75 -17.21 8.05
CA LEU A 116 -11.84 -17.38 6.60
C LEU A 116 -13.25 -17.09 6.07
N SER A 117 -14.28 -17.50 6.80
CA SER A 117 -15.69 -17.19 6.49
C SER A 117 -15.97 -15.69 6.53
N HIS A 118 -15.43 -14.97 7.52
CA HIS A 118 -15.58 -13.53 7.61
C HIS A 118 -14.93 -12.79 6.44
N TYR A 119 -13.79 -13.29 5.95
CA TYR A 119 -13.15 -12.77 4.75
C TYR A 119 -13.98 -13.05 3.49
N GLN A 120 -14.55 -14.25 3.36
CA GLN A 120 -15.41 -14.61 2.22
C GLN A 120 -16.72 -13.82 2.18
N ASN A 121 -17.28 -13.52 3.35
CA ASN A 121 -18.54 -12.78 3.47
C ASN A 121 -18.34 -11.26 3.49
N GLY A 122 -17.11 -10.77 3.44
CA GLY A 122 -16.79 -9.33 3.45
C GLY A 122 -17.01 -8.62 4.76
N THR A 123 -17.43 -9.34 5.80
CA THR A 123 -17.57 -8.82 7.16
C THR A 123 -16.23 -8.45 7.82
N ARG A 124 -15.11 -8.88 7.23
CA ARG A 124 -13.75 -8.53 7.67
C ARG A 124 -12.82 -8.33 6.48
N THR A 125 -11.98 -7.31 6.55
CA THR A 125 -10.93 -7.07 5.55
C THR A 125 -9.82 -8.13 5.67
N MET A 126 -9.49 -8.79 4.55
CA MET A 126 -8.41 -9.77 4.50
C MET A 126 -7.02 -9.08 4.51
N PRO A 127 -6.11 -9.45 5.43
CA PRO A 127 -4.73 -8.98 5.40
C PRO A 127 -3.99 -9.40 4.12
N ALA A 128 -3.11 -8.52 3.60
CA ALA A 128 -2.35 -8.78 2.37
C ALA A 128 -1.50 -10.07 2.44
N LEU A 129 -0.92 -10.38 3.61
CA LEU A 129 -0.15 -11.62 3.83
C LEU A 129 -1.00 -12.88 3.61
N ILE A 130 -2.22 -12.88 4.15
CA ILE A 130 -3.17 -14.00 4.00
C ILE A 130 -3.62 -14.12 2.55
N ASN A 131 -3.97 -12.99 1.91
CA ASN A 131 -4.31 -12.96 0.48
C ASN A 131 -3.18 -13.57 -0.39
N ASN A 132 -1.92 -13.21 -0.15
CA ASN A 132 -0.79 -13.75 -0.90
C ASN A 132 -0.58 -15.25 -0.68
N ARG A 133 -0.79 -15.75 0.55
CA ARG A 133 -0.72 -17.19 0.84
C ARG A 133 -1.82 -17.97 0.12
N ILE A 134 -3.05 -17.46 0.12
CA ILE A 134 -4.18 -18.07 -0.61
C ILE A 134 -3.88 -18.15 -2.11
N ILE A 135 -3.35 -17.08 -2.73
CA ILE A 135 -2.98 -17.09 -4.15
C ILE A 135 -2.00 -18.24 -4.43
N LYS A 136 -0.97 -18.42 -3.58
CA LYS A 136 0.01 -19.50 -3.73
C LYS A 136 -0.59 -20.89 -3.57
N LEU A 137 -1.55 -21.07 -2.67
CA LEU A 137 -2.21 -22.35 -2.44
C LEU A 137 -3.08 -22.77 -3.63
N ILE A 138 -3.76 -21.80 -4.26
CA ILE A 138 -4.72 -22.04 -5.33
C ILE A 138 -4.07 -22.04 -6.73
N SER A 139 -2.88 -21.45 -6.89
CA SER A 139 -2.16 -21.42 -8.19
C SER A 139 -1.25 -22.63 -8.41
N ARG A 140 -1.47 -23.73 -7.68
CA ARG A 140 -0.81 -25.03 -7.87
C ARG A 140 -1.75 -25.95 -8.63
#